data_AF-A0A6A0A823-F1
#
_entry.id   AF-A0A6A0A823-F1
#
_cell.length_a   1.000
_cell.length_b   1.000
_cell.length_c   1.000
_cell.angle_alpha   90.00
_cell.angle_beta   90.00
_cell.angle_gamma   90.00
#
_symmetry.space_group_name_H-M   'P 1'
#
loop_
_entity.id
_entity.type
_entity.pdbx_description
1 polymer ?
#
loop_
_entity_poly.entity_id
_entity_poly.type
_entity_poly.pdbx_seq_one_letter_code
_entity_poly.pdbx_strand_id
1 'polypeptide(L)'
;VVGGVEDKGVTFTIGQLPGTPGPRTPGMHPYATPPKVLLAQSERKMNLLTPDNPNKLMHADIETGKVVSTWSFKKDGVEINMKDIVHDDKAGQLDDRSTFLGLDNNRLCKWDLRDPNGVVNTTPVVQYCPGGKDYSRGTNFQCMATSGDGFVAVGSKDGKVRLYDGKKMTQAKTAIPGLGAPITAIDVTHDGKWVLATTDKYLMVVKTTYEDDKGRDANGFTSRMGGRGAVPRLLRLRPEDTIRTDGRPLSKGKFTWITEKGMSERWVAASCGNFSVVWNFTKVKNCGAESLSFGGLPTSMDYIINSKDEDVVDSAFLHPKYAKNVALEQAALVVATPHRLFNMN
;
A
#
# COMPACT_ATOMS: atom_id res chain seq x y z
N VAL A 1 -31.99 15.14 19.23
CA VAL A 1 -30.92 16.04 19.72
C VAL A 1 -29.75 15.88 18.76
N VAL A 2 -29.40 16.98 18.11
CA VAL A 2 -28.35 17.11 17.10
C VAL A 2 -27.01 16.77 17.75
N GLY A 3 -26.35 15.73 17.26
CA GLY A 3 -24.99 15.33 17.66
C GLY A 3 -24.10 15.34 16.44
N GLY A 4 -23.76 16.53 15.94
CA GLY A 4 -22.74 16.70 14.91
C GLY A 4 -21.40 16.27 15.47
N VAL A 5 -20.78 15.27 14.84
CA VAL A 5 -19.37 14.95 15.04
C VAL A 5 -18.61 16.07 14.34
N GLU A 6 -17.93 16.95 15.09
CA GLU A 6 -17.11 18.01 14.50
C GLU A 6 -15.91 17.40 13.78
N ASP A 7 -15.98 17.44 12.44
CA ASP A 7 -14.96 17.03 11.49
C ASP A 7 -13.70 17.89 11.60
N LYS A 8 -12.60 17.33 12.11
CA LYS A 8 -11.26 17.95 12.08
C LYS A 8 -10.29 17.08 11.26
N GLY A 9 -10.41 17.14 9.94
CA GLY A 9 -9.47 16.55 8.99
C GLY A 9 -8.44 17.58 8.49
N VAL A 10 -7.20 17.15 8.28
CA VAL A 10 -6.16 17.98 7.62
C VAL A 10 -6.46 18.03 6.13
N THR A 11 -6.74 19.22 5.59
CA THR A 11 -6.99 19.43 4.16
C THR A 11 -5.75 20.07 3.52
N PHE A 12 -5.17 19.42 2.51
CA PHE A 12 -4.06 19.97 1.74
C PHE A 12 -4.60 20.64 0.47
N THR A 13 -4.23 21.90 0.24
CA THR A 13 -4.46 22.54 -1.05
C THR A 13 -3.22 22.32 -1.90
N ILE A 14 -3.32 21.47 -2.94
CA ILE A 14 -2.27 21.33 -3.95
C ILE A 14 -2.31 22.61 -4.81
N GLY A 15 -1.64 23.66 -4.36
CA GLY A 15 -1.50 24.89 -5.13
C GLY A 15 -0.62 24.68 -6.36
N GLN A 16 -0.86 25.46 -7.41
CA GLN A 16 0.05 25.57 -8.55
C GLN A 16 1.48 25.79 -8.06
N LEU A 17 2.42 25.01 -8.61
CA LEU A 17 3.86 25.17 -8.38
C LEU A 17 4.26 26.63 -8.66
N PRO A 18 4.92 27.33 -7.73
CA PRO A 18 5.44 28.66 -8.01
C PRO A 18 6.46 28.59 -9.14
N GLY A 19 6.20 29.26 -10.27
CA GLY A 19 7.22 29.53 -11.30
C GLY A 19 7.15 28.76 -12.63
N THR A 20 6.02 28.13 -12.99
CA THR A 20 5.84 27.59 -14.37
C THR A 20 4.92 28.50 -15.21
N PRO A 21 5.43 29.29 -16.16
CA PRO A 21 4.60 29.98 -17.13
C PRO A 21 4.19 28.97 -18.22
N GLY A 22 3.00 28.38 -18.09
CA GLY A 22 2.40 27.50 -19.09
C GLY A 22 1.05 28.07 -19.58
N PRO A 23 0.65 27.83 -20.85
CA PRO A 23 -0.54 28.45 -21.42
C PRO A 23 -1.80 27.95 -20.70
N ARG A 24 -2.73 28.88 -20.43
CA ARG A 24 -4.05 28.57 -19.89
C ARG A 24 -4.89 27.83 -20.93
N THR A 25 -4.88 26.51 -20.90
CA THR A 25 -5.89 25.69 -21.58
C THR A 25 -7.17 25.68 -20.73
N PRO A 26 -8.32 26.11 -21.27
CA PRO A 26 -9.61 25.99 -20.58
C PRO A 26 -9.98 24.51 -20.47
N GLY A 27 -10.15 24.00 -19.25
CA GLY A 27 -10.58 22.61 -18.99
C GLY A 27 -9.73 21.83 -17.97
N MET A 28 -8.68 22.42 -17.42
CA MET A 28 -7.81 21.75 -16.44
C MET A 28 -8.43 21.83 -15.04
N HIS A 29 -8.91 20.70 -14.52
CA HIS A 29 -9.37 20.59 -13.13
C HIS A 29 -8.20 20.91 -12.17
N PRO A 30 -8.35 21.89 -11.25
CA PRO A 30 -7.24 22.36 -10.41
C PRO A 30 -6.83 21.42 -9.25
N TYR A 31 -7.35 20.18 -9.22
CA TYR A 31 -7.08 19.22 -8.13
C TYR A 31 -6.86 17.82 -8.72
N ALA A 32 -5.60 17.47 -8.99
CA ALA A 32 -5.25 16.10 -9.34
C ALA A 32 -4.84 15.34 -8.07
N THR A 33 -5.56 14.28 -7.72
CA THR A 33 -5.29 13.47 -6.54
C THR A 33 -4.00 12.65 -6.74
N PRO A 34 -3.02 12.72 -5.83
CA PRO A 34 -1.81 11.90 -5.90
C PRO A 34 -2.14 10.41 -5.96
N PRO A 35 -1.56 9.62 -6.88
CA PRO A 35 -1.84 8.18 -6.98
C PRO A 35 -1.30 7.39 -5.78
N LYS A 36 -0.32 7.94 -5.05
CA LYS A 36 0.25 7.36 -3.84
C LYS A 36 0.66 8.45 -2.85
N VAL A 37 0.34 8.21 -1.59
CA VAL A 37 0.73 9.00 -0.42
C VAL A 37 1.54 8.10 0.52
N LEU A 38 2.65 8.61 1.05
CA LEU A 38 3.49 7.92 2.01
C LEU A 38 3.87 8.88 3.15
N LEU A 39 3.28 8.67 4.33
CA LEU A 39 3.63 9.41 5.54
C LEU A 39 5.05 9.04 5.98
N ALA A 40 5.85 9.98 6.44
CA ALA A 40 7.25 9.73 6.80
C ALA A 40 7.73 10.62 7.95
N GLN A 41 8.89 10.29 8.51
CA GLN A 41 9.56 11.06 9.56
C GLN A 41 8.68 11.29 10.79
N SER A 42 8.22 10.18 11.38
CA SER A 42 7.24 10.18 12.47
C SER A 42 5.98 10.99 12.13
N GLU A 43 5.47 10.80 10.92
CA GLU A 43 4.27 11.47 10.40
C GLU A 43 4.35 13.01 10.37
N ARG A 44 5.55 13.60 10.36
CA ARG A 44 5.73 15.06 10.17
C ARG A 44 5.76 15.44 8.69
N LYS A 45 6.11 14.49 7.81
CA LYS A 45 6.23 14.71 6.37
C LYS A 45 5.36 13.76 5.57
N MET A 46 5.07 14.16 4.35
CA MET A 46 4.31 13.38 3.39
C MET A 46 5.03 13.36 2.04
N ASN A 47 5.31 12.17 1.54
CA ASN A 47 5.84 11.93 0.21
C ASN A 47 4.69 11.56 -0.73
N LEU A 48 4.56 12.31 -1.81
CA LEU A 48 3.45 12.22 -2.76
C LEU A 48 4.01 11.96 -4.15
N LEU A 49 3.54 10.90 -4.81
CA LEU A 49 3.80 10.77 -6.25
C LEU A 49 3.03 11.86 -6.98
N THR A 50 3.71 12.58 -7.89
CA THR A 50 3.10 13.72 -8.58
C THR A 50 2.08 13.23 -9.60
N PRO A 51 0.82 13.70 -9.57
CA PRO A 51 -0.14 13.44 -10.63
C PRO A 51 0.41 13.87 -12.00
N ASP A 52 0.13 13.09 -13.04
CA ASP A 52 0.56 13.32 -14.43
C ASP A 52 2.08 13.43 -14.66
N ASN A 53 2.89 13.28 -13.60
CA ASN A 53 4.35 13.28 -13.68
C ASN A 53 4.96 12.20 -12.77
N PRO A 54 4.98 10.93 -13.21
CA PRO A 54 5.44 9.80 -12.39
C PRO A 54 6.93 9.84 -12.09
N ASN A 55 7.70 10.75 -12.69
CA ASN A 55 9.13 10.91 -12.38
C ASN A 55 9.42 11.96 -11.30
N LYS A 56 8.37 12.54 -10.70
CA LYS A 56 8.50 13.52 -9.61
C LYS A 56 7.83 13.06 -8.32
N LEU A 57 8.50 13.37 -7.21
CA LEU A 57 8.00 13.21 -5.85
C LEU A 57 7.82 14.58 -5.21
N MET A 58 6.61 14.92 -4.79
CA MET A 58 6.36 16.10 -3.96
C MET A 58 6.57 15.72 -2.49
N HIS A 59 7.39 16.50 -1.80
CA HIS A 59 7.64 16.35 -0.37
C HIS A 59 6.93 17.50 0.35
N ALA A 60 5.92 17.15 1.14
CA ALA A 60 5.11 18.10 1.89
C ALA A 60 5.38 18.00 3.38
N ASP A 61 5.28 19.14 4.03
CA ASP A 61 5.31 19.27 5.48
C ASP A 61 3.86 19.31 6.00
N ILE A 62 3.55 18.41 6.92
CA ILE A 62 2.18 18.21 7.41
C ILE A 62 1.77 19.35 8.35
N GLU A 63 2.69 19.87 9.15
CA GLU A 63 2.42 20.93 10.13
C GLU A 63 2.08 22.27 9.45
N THR A 64 2.80 22.59 8.37
CA THR A 64 2.59 23.82 7.59
C THR A 64 1.59 23.64 6.45
N GLY A 65 1.24 22.41 6.10
CA GLY A 65 0.33 22.09 5.00
C GLY A 65 0.86 22.44 3.60
N LYS A 66 2.18 22.60 3.46
CA LYS A 66 2.82 23.08 2.22
C LYS A 66 3.75 22.04 1.62
N VAL A 67 3.80 22.04 0.28
CA VAL A 67 4.85 21.33 -0.46
C VAL A 67 6.16 22.12 -0.29
N VAL A 68 7.13 21.52 0.40
CA VAL A 68 8.40 22.17 0.72
C VAL A 68 9.47 21.90 -0.33
N SER A 69 9.38 20.78 -1.05
CA SER A 69 10.28 20.47 -2.16
C SER A 69 9.64 19.50 -3.16
N THR A 70 10.16 19.48 -4.38
CA THR A 70 9.80 18.49 -5.40
C THR A 70 11.07 17.84 -5.93
N TRP A 71 11.17 16.54 -5.77
CA TRP A 71 12.33 15.74 -6.12
C TRP A 71 12.12 15.01 -7.44
N SER A 72 13.18 14.84 -8.22
CA SER A 72 13.14 14.03 -9.45
C SER A 72 13.72 12.64 -9.19
N PHE A 73 13.09 11.60 -9.74
CA PHE A 73 13.63 10.25 -9.81
C PHE A 73 14.57 10.14 -11.00
N LYS A 74 15.89 10.08 -10.74
CA LYS A 74 16.89 9.90 -11.80
C LYS A 74 17.91 8.83 -11.43
N LYS A 75 18.40 8.12 -12.45
CA LYS A 75 19.54 7.20 -12.36
C LYS A 75 20.40 7.39 -13.60
N ASP A 76 21.69 7.61 -13.40
CA ASP A 76 22.66 7.79 -14.48
C ASP A 76 22.25 8.89 -15.50
N GLY A 77 21.65 9.97 -15.01
CA GLY A 77 21.16 11.09 -15.82
C GLY A 77 19.80 10.88 -16.50
N VAL A 78 19.23 9.68 -16.39
CA VAL A 78 17.94 9.33 -17.02
C VAL A 78 16.80 9.42 -16.01
N GLU A 79 15.69 10.04 -16.39
CA GLU A 79 14.47 10.11 -15.58
C GLU A 79 13.79 8.75 -15.47
N ILE A 80 13.27 8.46 -14.28
CA ILE A 80 12.63 7.19 -13.97
C ILE A 80 11.20 7.43 -13.53
N ASN A 81 10.26 6.72 -14.14
CA ASN A 81 8.88 6.71 -13.70
C ASN A 81 8.71 5.81 -12.48
N MET A 82 8.03 6.29 -11.45
CA MET A 82 7.58 5.52 -10.30
C MET A 82 6.08 5.26 -10.38
N LYS A 83 5.72 4.03 -10.09
CA LYS A 83 4.34 3.53 -10.04
C LYS A 83 3.87 3.33 -8.60
N ASP A 84 4.79 2.97 -7.71
CA ASP A 84 4.50 2.81 -6.29
C ASP A 84 5.73 3.14 -5.44
N ILE A 85 5.48 3.56 -4.20
CA ILE A 85 6.50 3.83 -3.17
C ILE A 85 6.02 3.29 -1.82
N VAL A 86 6.94 2.71 -1.05
CA VAL A 86 6.66 2.20 0.31
C VAL A 86 7.89 2.36 1.20
N HIS A 87 7.71 2.26 2.52
CA HIS A 87 8.83 2.21 3.46
C HIS A 87 9.67 0.95 3.29
N ASP A 88 10.93 1.02 3.73
CA ASP A 88 11.87 -0.11 3.76
C ASP A 88 11.32 -1.32 4.54
N ASP A 89 10.55 -1.05 5.58
CA ASP A 89 9.86 -2.02 6.41
C ASP A 89 8.47 -1.48 6.75
N LYS A 90 7.57 -2.36 7.16
CA LYS A 90 6.18 -2.01 7.44
C LYS A 90 6.16 -0.78 8.36
N ALA A 91 6.92 -0.79 9.47
CA ALA A 91 6.88 0.19 10.55
C ALA A 91 7.59 1.52 10.26
N GLY A 92 8.25 1.63 9.11
CA GLY A 92 9.07 2.79 8.74
C GLY A 92 8.35 4.13 8.68
N GLN A 93 7.01 4.17 8.72
CA GLN A 93 6.22 5.41 8.82
C GLN A 93 6.57 6.22 10.08
N LEU A 94 6.87 5.53 11.19
CA LEU A 94 7.17 6.14 12.49
C LEU A 94 8.63 6.54 12.63
N ASP A 95 9.50 5.93 11.84
CA ASP A 95 10.93 6.16 11.86
C ASP A 95 11.27 7.51 11.24
N ASP A 96 12.42 8.06 11.64
CA ASP A 96 12.98 9.30 11.07
C ASP A 96 13.84 9.05 9.81
N ARG A 97 13.67 7.88 9.19
CA ARG A 97 14.45 7.52 8.00
C ARG A 97 13.95 8.31 6.79
N SER A 98 14.90 8.66 5.93
CA SER A 98 14.66 9.37 4.67
C SER A 98 14.75 8.45 3.46
N THR A 99 14.82 7.14 3.69
CA THR A 99 14.89 6.12 2.66
C THR A 99 13.53 5.45 2.46
N PHE A 100 13.27 5.05 1.22
CA PHE A 100 12.05 4.34 0.84
C PHE A 100 12.30 3.50 -0.41
N LEU A 101 11.44 2.51 -0.63
CA LEU A 101 11.48 1.69 -1.83
C LEU A 101 10.69 2.36 -2.96
N GLY A 102 11.16 2.18 -4.19
CA GLY A 102 10.49 2.61 -5.41
C GLY A 102 10.24 1.44 -6.37
N LEU A 103 9.09 1.47 -7.03
CA LEU A 103 8.67 0.47 -7.99
C LEU A 103 8.29 1.13 -9.33
N ASP A 104 8.87 0.64 -10.42
CA ASP A 104 8.41 0.89 -11.79
C ASP A 104 7.90 -0.44 -12.38
N ASN A 105 7.33 -0.42 -13.60
CA ASN A 105 6.91 -1.60 -14.35
C ASN A 105 7.95 -2.73 -14.37
N ASN A 106 9.24 -2.39 -14.46
CA ASN A 106 10.33 -3.37 -14.47
C ASN A 106 11.50 -3.01 -13.55
N ARG A 107 11.28 -2.21 -12.51
CA ARG A 107 12.33 -1.83 -11.55
C ARG A 107 11.82 -1.97 -10.13
N LEU A 108 12.65 -2.52 -9.26
CA LEU A 108 12.50 -2.46 -7.81
C LEU A 108 13.79 -1.88 -7.25
N CYS A 109 13.71 -0.72 -6.62
CA CYS A 109 14.88 0.01 -6.14
C CYS A 109 14.63 0.66 -4.79
N LYS A 110 15.70 1.23 -4.22
CA LYS A 110 15.66 2.00 -2.99
C LYS A 110 16.16 3.41 -3.27
N TRP A 111 15.47 4.39 -2.70
CA TRP A 111 15.73 5.81 -2.82
C TRP A 111 16.10 6.39 -1.46
N ASP A 112 16.91 7.45 -1.48
CA ASP A 112 17.24 8.28 -0.31
C ASP A 112 16.94 9.75 -0.62
N LEU A 113 16.22 10.43 0.28
CA LEU A 113 15.89 11.85 0.18
C LEU A 113 17.01 12.77 0.70
N ARG A 114 18.11 12.21 1.22
CA ARG A 114 19.24 13.02 1.69
C ARG A 114 20.14 13.38 0.51
N ASP A 115 20.50 14.65 0.39
CA ASP A 115 21.57 15.04 -0.53
C ASP A 115 22.92 14.58 0.04
N PRO A 116 23.71 13.78 -0.68
CA PRO A 116 24.99 13.26 -0.18
C PRO A 116 26.02 14.35 0.10
N ASN A 117 25.87 15.55 -0.46
CA ASN A 117 26.75 16.70 -0.23
C ASN A 117 26.19 17.67 0.83
N GLY A 118 24.99 17.42 1.37
CA GLY A 118 24.31 18.34 2.30
C GLY A 118 23.91 19.68 1.67
N VAL A 119 23.99 19.80 0.34
CA VAL A 119 23.66 21.02 -0.40
C VAL A 119 22.21 20.94 -0.84
N VAL A 120 21.38 21.90 -0.43
CA VAL A 120 20.01 22.02 -0.93
C VAL A 120 20.08 22.55 -2.36
N ASN A 121 20.06 21.64 -3.34
CA ASN A 121 20.07 22.00 -4.75
C ASN A 121 18.69 22.56 -5.18
N THR A 122 18.67 23.49 -6.14
CA THR A 122 17.41 24.09 -6.64
C THR A 122 16.53 23.08 -7.37
N THR A 123 17.13 22.01 -7.92
CA THR A 123 16.43 20.86 -8.52
C THR A 123 16.89 19.56 -7.86
N PRO A 124 16.31 19.18 -6.70
CA PRO A 124 16.78 18.02 -5.95
C PRO A 124 16.43 16.70 -6.67
N VAL A 125 17.33 15.73 -6.55
CA VAL A 125 17.22 14.40 -7.16
C VAL A 125 17.34 13.36 -6.06
N VAL A 126 16.40 12.41 -6.00
CA VAL A 126 16.50 11.34 -5.00
C VAL A 126 17.65 10.40 -5.35
N GLN A 127 18.40 9.95 -4.34
CA GLN A 127 19.59 9.15 -4.56
C GLN A 127 19.24 7.67 -4.73
N TYR A 128 19.72 7.05 -5.81
CA TYR A 128 19.57 5.60 -6.04
C TYR A 128 20.51 4.82 -5.10
N CYS A 129 19.96 4.00 -4.22
CA CYS A 129 20.76 3.14 -3.34
C CYS A 129 21.15 1.82 -4.03
N PRO A 130 22.35 1.29 -3.75
CA PRO A 130 22.73 -0.07 -4.17
C PRO A 130 21.73 -1.14 -3.68
N GLY A 131 21.54 -2.20 -4.47
CA GLY A 131 20.67 -3.33 -4.11
C GLY A 131 19.32 -3.37 -4.84
N GLY A 132 18.97 -2.32 -5.58
CA GLY A 132 17.87 -2.35 -6.55
C GLY A 132 18.20 -3.11 -7.83
N LYS A 133 17.18 -3.49 -8.60
CA LYS A 133 17.33 -4.20 -9.88
C LYS A 133 16.40 -3.67 -10.96
N ASP A 134 16.98 -3.57 -12.15
CA ASP A 134 16.30 -3.29 -13.41
C ASP A 134 16.12 -4.63 -14.13
N TYR A 135 14.88 -5.04 -14.33
CA TYR A 135 14.56 -6.27 -15.04
C TYR A 135 14.46 -5.95 -16.53
N SER A 136 14.98 -6.85 -17.37
CA SER A 136 15.06 -6.62 -18.82
C SER A 136 13.71 -6.25 -19.41
N ARG A 137 12.68 -7.10 -19.26
CA ARG A 137 11.25 -6.84 -19.56
C ARG A 137 10.34 -7.85 -18.84
N GLY A 138 9.03 -7.60 -18.84
CA GLY A 138 7.99 -8.62 -18.61
C GLY A 138 7.62 -8.89 -17.16
N THR A 139 8.16 -8.14 -16.20
CA THR A 139 7.73 -8.27 -14.80
C THR A 139 6.39 -7.59 -14.56
N ASN A 140 6.12 -6.48 -15.26
CA ASN A 140 4.85 -5.75 -15.24
C ASN A 140 4.36 -5.44 -13.82
N PHE A 141 5.25 -4.95 -12.97
CA PHE A 141 4.91 -4.62 -11.59
C PHE A 141 3.81 -3.56 -11.51
N GLN A 142 2.99 -3.65 -10.45
CA GLN A 142 1.88 -2.73 -10.22
C GLN A 142 1.93 -2.08 -8.85
N CYS A 143 2.19 -2.85 -7.80
CA CYS A 143 2.18 -2.39 -6.41
C CYS A 143 3.12 -3.22 -5.56
N MET A 144 3.53 -2.69 -4.42
CA MET A 144 4.35 -3.41 -3.44
C MET A 144 3.99 -3.08 -2.00
N ALA A 145 4.44 -3.92 -1.08
CA ALA A 145 4.35 -3.71 0.36
C ALA A 145 5.49 -4.43 1.09
N THR A 146 5.78 -3.98 2.32
CA THR A 146 6.85 -4.51 3.15
C THR A 146 6.35 -5.11 4.46
N SER A 147 7.07 -6.11 4.99
CA SER A 147 6.87 -6.63 6.37
C SER A 147 7.71 -5.84 7.37
N GLY A 148 7.54 -6.08 8.68
CA GLY A 148 8.34 -5.46 9.74
C GLY A 148 9.84 -5.78 9.66
N ASP A 149 10.19 -6.96 9.14
CA ASP A 149 11.58 -7.36 8.89
C ASP A 149 12.12 -6.90 7.51
N GLY A 150 11.34 -6.10 6.77
CA GLY A 150 11.71 -5.54 5.48
C GLY A 150 11.57 -6.50 4.30
N PHE A 151 10.88 -7.64 4.44
CA PHE A 151 10.54 -8.48 3.28
C PHE A 151 9.63 -7.72 2.33
N VAL A 152 9.82 -7.90 1.02
CA VAL A 152 9.07 -7.13 0.00
C VAL A 152 8.19 -8.05 -0.82
N ALA A 153 6.88 -7.79 -0.84
CA ALA A 153 5.94 -8.45 -1.73
C ALA A 153 5.57 -7.51 -2.88
N VAL A 154 5.60 -8.01 -4.12
CA VAL A 154 5.30 -7.23 -5.33
C VAL A 154 4.20 -7.90 -6.13
N GLY A 155 3.11 -7.16 -6.36
CA GLY A 155 2.01 -7.55 -7.23
C GLY A 155 2.24 -7.11 -8.68
N SER A 156 1.79 -7.92 -9.64
CA SER A 156 2.02 -7.69 -11.07
C SER A 156 0.72 -7.73 -11.88
N LYS A 157 0.75 -7.12 -13.08
CA LYS A 157 -0.41 -7.02 -13.98
C LYS A 157 -0.91 -8.38 -14.48
N ASP A 158 -0.04 -9.38 -14.50
CA ASP A 158 -0.39 -10.77 -14.85
C ASP A 158 -0.97 -11.56 -13.67
N GLY A 159 -1.26 -10.90 -12.54
CA GLY A 159 -1.85 -11.50 -11.35
C GLY A 159 -0.85 -12.21 -10.43
N LYS A 160 0.44 -12.23 -10.77
CA LYS A 160 1.46 -12.89 -9.94
C LYS A 160 1.87 -12.02 -8.76
N VAL A 161 2.21 -12.70 -7.66
CA VAL A 161 2.84 -12.09 -6.49
C VAL A 161 4.26 -12.62 -6.33
N ARG A 162 5.24 -11.72 -6.30
CA ARG A 162 6.66 -12.06 -6.13
C ARG A 162 7.14 -11.67 -4.74
N LEU A 163 7.81 -12.58 -4.08
CA LEU A 163 8.32 -12.44 -2.71
C LEU A 163 9.84 -12.26 -2.74
N TYR A 164 10.32 -11.15 -2.20
CA TYR A 164 11.74 -10.78 -2.13
C TYR A 164 12.22 -10.75 -0.69
N ASP A 165 13.47 -11.16 -0.51
CA ASP A 165 14.20 -10.97 0.74
C ASP A 165 14.49 -9.47 0.95
N GLY A 166 14.35 -8.98 2.19
CA GLY A 166 14.64 -7.60 2.54
C GLY A 166 16.10 -7.20 2.38
N LYS A 167 17.02 -8.17 2.41
CA LYS A 167 18.46 -7.91 2.20
C LYS A 167 18.84 -7.75 0.74
N LYS A 168 18.12 -8.42 -0.18
CA LYS A 168 18.45 -8.49 -1.61
C LYS A 168 17.16 -8.49 -2.45
N MET A 169 16.88 -7.36 -3.08
CA MET A 169 15.72 -7.18 -3.97
C MET A 169 15.99 -7.56 -5.44
N THR A 170 17.04 -8.33 -5.69
CA THR A 170 17.51 -8.69 -7.04
C THR A 170 16.84 -9.93 -7.63
N GLN A 171 16.29 -10.81 -6.79
CA GLN A 171 15.59 -12.00 -7.26
C GLN A 171 14.53 -12.41 -6.26
N ALA A 172 13.30 -12.60 -6.77
CA ALA A 172 12.22 -13.15 -5.98
C ALA A 172 12.57 -14.60 -5.59
N LYS A 173 12.41 -14.93 -4.31
CA LYS A 173 12.60 -16.29 -3.80
C LYS A 173 11.42 -17.18 -4.19
N THR A 174 10.23 -16.59 -4.20
CA THR A 174 8.99 -17.26 -4.56
C THR A 174 8.17 -16.37 -5.49
N ALA A 175 7.54 -16.99 -6.49
CA ALA A 175 6.51 -16.37 -7.31
C ALA A 175 5.22 -17.19 -7.16
N ILE A 176 4.22 -16.57 -6.54
CA ILE A 176 2.88 -17.13 -6.37
C ILE A 176 2.09 -16.87 -7.66
N PRO A 177 1.50 -17.89 -8.30
CA PRO A 177 0.71 -17.73 -9.50
C PRO A 177 -0.57 -16.94 -9.22
N GLY A 178 -1.02 -16.16 -10.21
CA GLY A 178 -2.31 -15.47 -10.17
C GLY A 178 -3.47 -16.34 -10.64
N LEU A 179 -4.70 -15.90 -10.35
CA LEU A 179 -5.94 -16.58 -10.76
C LEU A 179 -6.65 -15.84 -11.92
N GLY A 180 -5.87 -15.20 -12.80
CA GLY A 180 -6.38 -14.55 -14.01
C GLY A 180 -6.88 -13.11 -13.84
N ALA A 181 -6.60 -12.46 -12.71
CA ALA A 181 -6.90 -11.04 -12.48
C ALA A 181 -5.63 -10.25 -12.08
N PRO A 182 -5.44 -9.00 -12.55
CA PRO A 182 -4.31 -8.15 -12.16
C PRO A 182 -4.28 -7.83 -10.66
N ILE A 183 -3.08 -7.73 -10.06
CA ILE A 183 -2.94 -7.31 -8.67
C ILE A 183 -2.91 -5.77 -8.59
N THR A 184 -3.97 -5.18 -8.04
CA THR A 184 -4.17 -3.72 -7.97
C THR A 184 -3.65 -3.09 -6.68
N ALA A 185 -3.58 -3.86 -5.60
CA ALA A 185 -2.97 -3.47 -4.34
C ALA A 185 -2.42 -4.72 -3.61
N ILE A 186 -1.43 -4.53 -2.74
CA ILE A 186 -0.86 -5.61 -1.95
C ILE A 186 -0.51 -5.10 -0.56
N ASP A 187 -0.60 -5.96 0.45
CA ASP A 187 -0.11 -5.70 1.80
C ASP A 187 0.50 -6.98 2.42
N VAL A 188 1.35 -6.82 3.42
CA VAL A 188 2.04 -7.92 4.13
C VAL A 188 1.83 -7.75 5.62
N THR A 189 1.66 -8.82 6.39
CA THR A 189 1.65 -8.70 7.86
C THR A 189 3.02 -8.28 8.40
N HIS A 190 3.04 -7.67 9.58
CA HIS A 190 4.27 -7.21 10.24
C HIS A 190 5.26 -8.37 10.42
N ASP A 191 4.78 -9.55 10.82
CA ASP A 191 5.58 -10.76 10.98
C ASP A 191 5.99 -11.44 9.66
N GLY A 192 5.55 -10.92 8.51
CA GLY A 192 5.87 -11.46 7.19
C GLY A 192 5.31 -12.86 6.92
N LYS A 193 4.31 -13.33 7.69
CA LYS A 193 3.72 -14.67 7.53
C LYS A 193 2.53 -14.72 6.58
N TRP A 194 1.95 -13.56 6.25
CA TRP A 194 0.80 -13.47 5.36
C TRP A 194 0.93 -12.32 4.37
N VAL A 195 0.48 -12.57 3.14
CA VAL A 195 0.38 -11.59 2.06
C VAL A 195 -1.08 -11.48 1.64
N LEU A 196 -1.55 -10.24 1.48
CA LEU A 196 -2.86 -9.91 0.95
C LEU A 196 -2.69 -9.29 -0.43
N ALA A 197 -3.23 -9.91 -1.47
CA ALA A 197 -3.23 -9.39 -2.83
C ALA A 197 -4.66 -9.02 -3.24
N THR A 198 -4.88 -7.76 -3.61
CA THR A 198 -6.18 -7.25 -4.04
C THR A 198 -6.28 -7.31 -5.55
N THR A 199 -7.43 -7.77 -6.06
CA THR A 199 -7.81 -7.72 -7.47
C THR A 199 -9.19 -7.07 -7.59
N ASP A 200 -9.66 -6.83 -8.80
CA ASP A 200 -11.01 -6.33 -9.07
C ASP A 200 -12.13 -7.33 -8.70
N LYS A 201 -11.81 -8.63 -8.58
CA LYS A 201 -12.80 -9.71 -8.38
C LYS A 201 -12.77 -10.35 -7.00
N TYR A 202 -11.63 -10.31 -6.32
CA TYR A 202 -11.39 -10.97 -5.04
C TYR A 202 -10.17 -10.37 -4.34
N LEU A 203 -10.07 -10.55 -3.02
CA LEU A 203 -8.80 -10.47 -2.32
C LEU A 203 -8.27 -11.89 -2.12
N MET A 204 -6.96 -12.08 -2.27
CA MET A 204 -6.29 -13.34 -2.08
C MET A 204 -5.33 -13.24 -0.90
N VAL A 205 -5.55 -14.06 0.11
CA VAL A 205 -4.76 -14.15 1.33
C VAL A 205 -3.91 -15.39 1.25
N VAL A 206 -2.58 -15.22 1.29
CA VAL A 206 -1.62 -16.30 1.13
C VAL A 206 -0.73 -16.39 2.36
N LYS A 207 -0.62 -17.59 2.94
CA LYS A 207 0.35 -17.88 3.99
C LYS A 207 1.72 -18.07 3.34
N THR A 208 2.72 -17.33 3.81
CA THR A 208 4.09 -17.38 3.25
C THR A 208 4.97 -18.39 3.95
N THR A 209 4.62 -18.79 5.18
CA THR A 209 5.35 -19.84 5.89
C THR A 209 4.90 -21.23 5.46
N TYR A 210 5.86 -22.14 5.35
CA TYR A 210 5.67 -23.51 4.88
C TYR A 210 6.72 -24.42 5.53
N GLU A 211 6.48 -25.72 5.48
CA GLU A 211 7.44 -26.73 5.92
C GLU A 211 8.33 -27.15 4.73
N ASP A 212 9.65 -27.10 4.91
CA ASP A 212 10.61 -27.53 3.89
C ASP A 212 10.70 -29.07 3.80
N ASP A 213 11.47 -29.58 2.82
CA ASP A 213 11.62 -31.04 2.61
C ASP A 213 12.30 -31.77 3.78
N LYS A 214 12.80 -31.04 4.78
CA LYS A 214 13.44 -31.56 5.99
C LYS A 214 12.56 -31.38 7.24
N GLY A 215 11.29 -30.99 7.07
CA GLY A 215 10.37 -30.79 8.19
C GLY A 215 10.61 -29.49 8.97
N ARG A 216 11.32 -28.51 8.39
CA ARG A 216 11.68 -27.26 9.08
C ARG A 216 10.79 -26.12 8.63
N ASP A 217 10.45 -25.25 9.57
CA ASP A 217 9.76 -24.00 9.28
C ASP A 217 10.60 -23.11 8.35
N ALA A 218 10.01 -22.74 7.22
CA ALA A 218 10.60 -21.89 6.21
C ALA A 218 9.62 -20.77 5.80
N ASN A 219 10.14 -19.76 5.09
CA ASN A 219 9.35 -18.62 4.62
C ASN A 219 9.60 -18.35 3.13
N GLY A 220 8.53 -18.15 2.37
CA GLY A 220 8.54 -17.87 0.93
C GLY A 220 9.32 -16.62 0.53
N PHE A 221 9.59 -15.70 1.46
CA PHE A 221 10.45 -14.52 1.25
C PHE A 221 11.95 -14.84 1.27
N THR A 222 12.37 -15.91 1.96
CA THR A 222 13.81 -16.27 2.11
C THR A 222 14.18 -17.53 1.32
N SER A 223 13.22 -18.42 1.07
CA SER A 223 13.40 -19.65 0.32
C SER A 223 12.24 -19.93 -0.64
N ARG A 224 12.47 -20.81 -1.62
CA ARG A 224 11.46 -21.14 -2.65
C ARG A 224 10.37 -22.03 -2.05
N MET A 225 9.17 -21.48 -1.93
CA MET A 225 8.00 -22.20 -1.41
C MET A 225 7.60 -23.38 -2.30
N GLY A 226 7.54 -23.17 -3.62
CA GLY A 226 7.07 -24.20 -4.55
C GLY A 226 5.61 -24.59 -4.28
N GLY A 227 5.26 -25.86 -4.48
CA GLY A 227 3.92 -26.40 -4.20
C GLY A 227 3.63 -26.69 -2.72
N ARG A 228 4.57 -26.39 -1.81
CA ARG A 228 4.46 -26.66 -0.37
C ARG A 228 3.69 -25.59 0.41
N GLY A 229 3.37 -24.48 -0.25
CA GLY A 229 2.61 -23.39 0.37
C GLY A 229 1.19 -23.84 0.72
N ALA A 230 0.64 -23.26 1.78
CA ALA A 230 -0.77 -23.47 2.08
C ALA A 230 -1.65 -22.95 0.93
N VAL A 231 -2.80 -23.61 0.72
CA VAL A 231 -3.78 -23.19 -0.29
C VAL A 231 -4.21 -21.73 -0.03
N PRO A 232 -4.15 -20.84 -1.05
CA PRO A 232 -4.63 -19.47 -0.92
C PRO A 232 -6.10 -19.41 -0.52
N ARG A 233 -6.46 -18.36 0.21
CA ARG A 233 -7.83 -18.10 0.68
C ARG A 233 -8.37 -16.88 -0.02
N LEU A 234 -9.59 -16.95 -0.53
CA LEU A 234 -10.23 -15.84 -1.21
C LEU A 234 -11.19 -15.12 -0.28
N LEU A 235 -11.20 -13.80 -0.35
CA LEU A 235 -12.21 -12.95 0.27
C LEU A 235 -13.03 -12.31 -0.85
N ARG A 236 -14.35 -12.45 -0.78
CA ARG A 236 -15.27 -11.97 -1.82
C ARG A 236 -16.51 -11.36 -1.19
N LEU A 237 -17.18 -10.49 -1.95
CA LEU A 237 -18.51 -10.04 -1.60
C LEU A 237 -19.53 -11.15 -1.83
N ARG A 238 -20.57 -11.15 -1.00
CA ARG A 238 -21.82 -11.86 -1.22
C ARG A 238 -22.47 -11.33 -2.51
N PRO A 239 -23.20 -12.16 -3.28
CA PRO A 239 -23.89 -11.71 -4.49
C PRO A 239 -24.83 -10.52 -4.25
N GLU A 240 -25.60 -10.53 -3.16
CA GLU A 240 -26.48 -9.42 -2.75
C GLU A 240 -25.73 -8.10 -2.52
N ASP A 241 -24.56 -8.15 -1.88
CA ASP A 241 -23.75 -6.96 -1.62
C ASP A 241 -23.06 -6.47 -2.89
N THR A 242 -22.74 -7.36 -3.84
CA THR A 242 -22.22 -6.98 -5.17
C THR A 242 -23.24 -6.15 -5.94
N ILE A 243 -24.53 -6.49 -5.81
CA ILE A 243 -25.62 -5.68 -6.38
C ILE A 243 -25.73 -4.35 -5.61
N ARG A 244 -25.66 -4.39 -4.27
CA ARG A 244 -25.75 -3.18 -3.43
C ARG A 244 -24.63 -2.18 -3.71
N THR A 245 -23.43 -2.64 -4.09
CA THR A 245 -22.31 -1.77 -4.47
C THR A 245 -22.27 -1.43 -5.95
N ASP A 246 -23.34 -1.70 -6.72
CA ASP A 246 -23.41 -1.47 -8.17
C ASP A 246 -22.24 -2.10 -8.93
N GLY A 247 -21.83 -3.30 -8.50
CA GLY A 247 -20.72 -4.04 -9.10
C GLY A 247 -19.34 -3.40 -8.94
N ARG A 248 -19.18 -2.40 -8.07
CA ARG A 248 -17.88 -1.76 -7.81
C ARG A 248 -16.87 -2.80 -7.29
N PRO A 249 -15.61 -2.77 -7.77
CA PRO A 249 -14.60 -3.74 -7.35
C PRO A 249 -14.13 -3.47 -5.93
N LEU A 250 -13.62 -4.52 -5.29
CA LEU A 250 -12.82 -4.37 -4.07
C LEU A 250 -11.48 -3.70 -4.43
N SER A 251 -11.03 -2.77 -3.61
CA SER A 251 -9.81 -2.00 -3.83
C SER A 251 -9.07 -1.75 -2.53
N LYS A 252 -7.76 -1.50 -2.65
CA LYS A 252 -6.86 -1.09 -1.55
C LYS A 252 -6.99 -1.99 -0.31
N GLY A 253 -7.05 -3.30 -0.49
CA GLY A 253 -7.06 -4.26 0.62
C GLY A 253 -5.80 -4.15 1.46
N LYS A 254 -5.93 -4.03 2.77
CA LYS A 254 -4.84 -3.91 3.74
C LYS A 254 -5.12 -4.71 5.01
N PHE A 255 -4.07 -5.13 5.70
CA PHE A 255 -4.18 -5.59 7.08
C PHE A 255 -4.30 -4.40 8.02
N THR A 256 -5.04 -4.55 9.12
CA THR A 256 -5.06 -3.51 10.17
C THR A 256 -3.68 -3.30 10.72
N TRP A 257 -3.16 -2.09 10.59
CA TRP A 257 -1.89 -1.68 11.12
C TRP A 257 -1.81 -1.85 12.64
N ILE A 258 -0.70 -2.41 13.14
CA ILE A 258 -0.41 -2.40 14.57
C ILE A 258 1.02 -1.93 14.80
N THR A 259 1.16 -0.95 15.69
CA THR A 259 2.43 -0.27 16.01
C THR A 259 3.14 -0.87 17.21
N GLU A 260 2.43 -1.70 17.98
CA GLU A 260 2.92 -2.27 19.23
C GLU A 260 3.60 -3.62 18.99
N LYS A 261 4.81 -3.75 19.54
CA LYS A 261 5.62 -4.96 19.45
C LYS A 261 4.89 -6.12 20.14
N GLY A 262 4.59 -7.17 19.36
CA GLY A 262 3.95 -8.40 19.84
C GLY A 262 2.45 -8.50 19.56
N MET A 263 1.83 -7.43 19.06
CA MET A 263 0.44 -7.48 18.61
C MET A 263 0.37 -7.96 17.15
N SER A 264 -0.71 -8.68 16.82
CA SER A 264 -0.93 -9.27 15.49
C SER A 264 -2.18 -8.71 14.84
N GLU A 265 -2.13 -8.48 13.53
CA GLU A 265 -3.24 -7.87 12.79
C GLU A 265 -4.52 -8.66 13.02
N ARG A 266 -5.63 -7.94 13.26
CA ARG A 266 -6.92 -8.53 13.65
C ARG A 266 -7.93 -8.51 12.53
N TRP A 267 -7.83 -7.57 11.60
CA TRP A 267 -8.78 -7.43 10.50
C TRP A 267 -8.08 -7.25 9.16
N VAL A 268 -8.80 -7.63 8.11
CA VAL A 268 -8.50 -7.26 6.73
C VAL A 268 -9.57 -6.26 6.31
N ALA A 269 -9.16 -5.09 5.84
CA ALA A 269 -10.07 -4.04 5.38
C ALA A 269 -9.85 -3.78 3.89
N ALA A 270 -10.93 -3.49 3.17
CA ALA A 270 -10.91 -3.09 1.76
C ALA A 270 -12.00 -2.06 1.48
N SER A 271 -11.82 -1.30 0.42
CA SER A 271 -12.81 -0.34 -0.08
C SER A 271 -13.59 -0.92 -1.24
N CYS A 272 -14.85 -0.53 -1.40
CA CYS A 272 -15.70 -0.92 -2.52
C CYS A 272 -16.64 0.24 -2.85
N GLY A 273 -16.21 1.16 -3.72
CA GLY A 273 -16.91 2.44 -3.92
C GLY A 273 -17.02 3.20 -2.59
N ASN A 274 -18.24 3.58 -2.22
CA ASN A 274 -18.58 4.22 -0.95
C ASN A 274 -18.83 3.22 0.20
N PHE A 275 -18.32 1.99 0.10
CA PHE A 275 -18.42 1.00 1.17
C PHE A 275 -17.05 0.61 1.73
N SER A 276 -17.00 0.42 3.05
CA SER A 276 -15.89 -0.24 3.73
C SER A 276 -16.26 -1.69 4.03
N VAL A 277 -15.38 -2.62 3.68
CA VAL A 277 -15.60 -4.06 3.84
C VAL A 277 -14.50 -4.65 4.71
N VAL A 278 -14.87 -5.32 5.79
CA VAL A 278 -13.94 -5.74 6.85
C VAL A 278 -14.17 -7.21 7.22
N TRP A 279 -13.11 -8.00 7.10
CA TRP A 279 -13.08 -9.41 7.50
C TRP A 279 -12.31 -9.58 8.80
N ASN A 280 -12.78 -10.48 9.66
CA ASN A 280 -12.00 -10.92 10.83
C ASN A 280 -10.82 -11.78 10.38
N PHE A 281 -9.59 -11.31 10.59
CA PHE A 281 -8.41 -11.99 10.07
C PHE A 281 -8.15 -13.32 10.79
N THR A 282 -8.50 -13.45 12.07
CA THR A 282 -8.43 -14.74 12.78
C THR A 282 -9.35 -15.78 12.14
N LYS A 283 -10.58 -15.40 11.79
CA LYS A 283 -11.47 -16.28 11.03
C LYS A 283 -10.91 -16.59 9.64
N VAL A 284 -10.35 -15.61 8.94
CA VAL A 284 -9.71 -15.83 7.63
C VAL A 284 -8.55 -16.82 7.73
N LYS A 285 -7.70 -16.75 8.76
CA LYS A 285 -6.60 -17.72 8.98
C LYS A 285 -7.09 -19.15 9.21
N ASN A 286 -8.30 -19.29 9.76
CA ASN A 286 -8.91 -20.58 10.11
C ASN A 286 -9.99 -21.04 9.12
N CYS A 287 -10.41 -20.18 8.19
CA CYS A 287 -11.39 -20.45 7.12
C CYS A 287 -11.15 -21.82 6.49
N GLY A 288 -12.03 -22.77 6.80
CA GLY A 288 -12.04 -24.09 6.20
C GLY A 288 -12.66 -24.06 4.80
N ALA A 289 -13.00 -25.23 4.28
CA ALA A 289 -13.65 -25.43 2.98
C ALA A 289 -15.16 -25.09 2.98
N GLU A 290 -15.66 -24.26 3.90
CA GLU A 290 -17.11 -23.98 4.06
C GLU A 290 -17.74 -23.36 2.81
N SER A 291 -16.96 -22.65 2.01
CA SER A 291 -17.35 -22.21 0.67
C SER A 291 -16.15 -22.26 -0.25
N LEU A 292 -16.34 -22.82 -1.44
CA LEU A 292 -15.29 -23.02 -2.44
C LEU A 292 -15.59 -22.15 -3.67
N SER A 293 -14.58 -21.49 -4.22
CA SER A 293 -14.64 -20.78 -5.50
C SER A 293 -13.38 -21.05 -6.31
N PHE A 294 -13.35 -20.63 -7.59
CA PHE A 294 -12.16 -20.69 -8.44
C PHE A 294 -11.43 -22.05 -8.39
N GLY A 295 -12.14 -23.14 -8.69
CA GLY A 295 -11.54 -24.47 -8.76
C GLY A 295 -11.20 -25.09 -7.40
N GLY A 296 -11.91 -24.73 -6.33
CA GLY A 296 -11.79 -25.39 -5.03
C GLY A 296 -11.00 -24.60 -3.98
N LEU A 297 -10.82 -23.29 -4.16
CA LEU A 297 -10.16 -22.43 -3.18
C LEU A 297 -11.12 -22.05 -2.04
N PRO A 298 -10.71 -22.19 -0.77
CA PRO A 298 -11.45 -21.69 0.38
C PRO A 298 -11.79 -20.22 0.21
N THR A 299 -13.07 -19.89 0.32
CA THR A 299 -13.59 -18.55 0.06
C THR A 299 -14.43 -18.09 1.24
N SER A 300 -14.10 -16.94 1.80
CA SER A 300 -14.84 -16.30 2.87
C SER A 300 -15.66 -15.14 2.34
N MET A 301 -16.96 -15.17 2.64
CA MET A 301 -17.89 -14.06 2.48
C MET A 301 -18.42 -13.59 3.85
N ASP A 302 -17.76 -13.98 4.94
CA ASP A 302 -18.07 -13.56 6.31
C ASP A 302 -17.35 -12.24 6.62
N TYR A 303 -18.05 -11.12 6.39
CA TYR A 303 -17.53 -9.78 6.61
C TYR A 303 -18.60 -8.83 7.13
N ILE A 304 -18.14 -7.71 7.64
CA ILE A 304 -18.94 -6.53 7.96
C ILE A 304 -18.77 -5.54 6.82
N ILE A 305 -19.87 -4.95 6.36
CA ILE A 305 -19.89 -3.95 5.29
C ILE A 305 -20.67 -2.73 5.76
N ASN A 306 -20.05 -1.56 5.65
CA ASN A 306 -20.60 -0.29 6.11
C ASN A 306 -20.63 0.71 4.95
N SER A 307 -21.76 1.37 4.74
CA SER A 307 -21.89 2.47 3.77
C SER A 307 -21.24 3.76 4.28
N LYS A 308 -20.81 4.60 3.34
CA LYS A 308 -20.24 5.93 3.55
C LYS A 308 -20.92 6.93 2.62
N ASP A 309 -20.84 8.21 2.99
CA ASP A 309 -21.43 9.30 2.22
C ASP A 309 -20.65 9.60 0.94
N GLU A 310 -19.37 9.24 0.89
CA GLU A 310 -18.47 9.44 -0.26
C GLU A 310 -17.67 8.18 -0.59
N ASP A 311 -17.15 8.11 -1.81
CA ASP A 311 -16.25 7.03 -2.25
C ASP A 311 -14.97 6.99 -1.39
N VAL A 312 -14.52 5.79 -1.04
CA VAL A 312 -13.24 5.62 -0.34
C VAL A 312 -12.13 5.41 -1.37
N VAL A 313 -11.19 6.36 -1.43
CA VAL A 313 -10.05 6.37 -2.35
C VAL A 313 -8.83 5.67 -1.76
N ASP A 314 -8.55 5.89 -0.49
CA ASP A 314 -7.52 5.19 0.26
C ASP A 314 -7.87 5.20 1.75
N SER A 315 -7.23 4.33 2.52
CA SER A 315 -7.31 4.38 3.96
C SER A 315 -5.97 4.04 4.60
N ALA A 316 -5.51 4.87 5.52
CA ALA A 316 -4.27 4.72 6.27
C ALA A 316 -4.60 4.70 7.76
N PHE A 317 -4.07 3.72 8.48
CA PHE A 317 -4.21 3.69 9.93
C PHE A 317 -3.23 4.69 10.56
N LEU A 318 -3.68 5.50 11.51
CA LEU A 318 -2.79 6.31 12.33
C LEU A 318 -2.41 5.56 13.60
N HIS A 319 -1.18 5.79 14.05
CA HIS A 319 -0.77 5.34 15.37
C HIS A 319 -1.49 6.16 16.45
N PRO A 320 -2.08 5.51 17.48
CA PRO A 320 -2.71 6.20 18.62
C PRO A 320 -1.86 7.30 19.28
N LYS A 321 -0.53 7.18 19.32
CA LYS A 321 0.40 8.17 19.86
C LYS A 321 0.33 9.52 19.13
N TYR A 322 0.01 9.51 17.85
CA TYR A 322 -0.04 10.70 16.99
C TYR A 322 -1.48 11.10 16.66
N ALA A 323 -2.45 10.22 16.93
CA ALA A 323 -3.88 10.51 16.84
C ALA A 323 -4.34 11.30 18.09
N LYS A 324 -4.21 12.64 18.06
CA LYS A 324 -4.79 13.49 19.12
C LYS A 324 -6.30 13.22 19.21
N ASN A 325 -6.78 12.85 20.41
CA ASN A 325 -8.18 12.53 20.77
C ASN A 325 -8.73 11.13 20.42
N VAL A 326 -7.88 10.12 20.20
CA VAL A 326 -8.36 8.73 20.07
C VAL A 326 -8.09 7.97 21.36
N ALA A 327 -9.11 7.30 21.91
CA ALA A 327 -8.93 6.39 23.03
C ALA A 327 -7.91 5.31 22.65
N LEU A 328 -6.91 5.07 23.49
CA LEU A 328 -5.74 4.19 23.24
C LEU A 328 -6.09 2.76 22.77
N GLU A 329 -7.33 2.32 22.90
CA GLU A 329 -7.80 0.97 22.57
C GLU A 329 -8.50 0.84 21.20
N GLN A 330 -8.74 1.94 20.49
CA GLN A 330 -9.43 1.96 19.19
C GLN A 330 -8.46 2.29 18.05
N ALA A 331 -8.51 1.51 16.96
CA ALA A 331 -7.68 1.74 15.80
C ALA A 331 -8.16 3.00 15.07
N ALA A 332 -7.35 4.07 15.08
CA ALA A 332 -7.62 5.29 14.31
C ALA A 332 -7.42 5.01 12.82
N LEU A 333 -8.47 5.12 12.01
CA LEU A 333 -8.41 4.92 10.56
C LEU A 333 -8.63 6.25 9.85
N VAL A 334 -7.62 6.75 9.15
CA VAL A 334 -7.82 7.84 8.18
C VAL A 334 -8.32 7.27 6.87
N VAL A 335 -9.43 7.81 6.40
CA VAL A 335 -10.10 7.48 5.14
C VAL A 335 -9.98 8.70 4.24
N ALA A 336 -9.35 8.53 3.08
CA ALA A 336 -9.29 9.51 2.02
C ALA A 336 -10.46 9.30 1.06
N THR A 337 -11.21 10.35 0.76
CA THR A 337 -12.25 10.39 -0.27
C THR A 337 -11.79 11.29 -1.42
N PRO A 338 -12.51 11.37 -2.57
CA PRO A 338 -12.12 12.24 -3.67
C PRO A 338 -12.06 13.73 -3.30
N HIS A 339 -12.71 14.14 -2.22
CA HIS A 339 -12.86 15.55 -1.84
C HIS A 339 -12.41 15.87 -0.41
N ARG A 340 -12.23 14.87 0.48
CA ARG A 340 -11.95 15.08 1.92
C ARG A 340 -11.10 13.95 2.54
N LEU A 341 -10.48 14.22 3.69
CA LEU A 341 -9.78 13.25 4.54
C LEU A 341 -10.52 13.20 5.88
N PHE A 342 -10.93 12.01 6.34
CA PHE A 342 -11.65 11.86 7.61
C PHE A 342 -11.00 10.81 8.50
N ASN A 343 -11.09 10.99 9.82
CA ASN A 343 -10.73 9.97 10.80
C ASN A 343 -11.99 9.22 11.23
N MET A 344 -11.99 7.89 11.11
CA MET A 344 -12.97 7.04 11.77
C MET A 344 -12.45 6.72 13.17
N ASN A 345 -13.12 7.30 14.16
CA ASN A 345 -13.10 6.83 15.55
C ASN A 345 -14.12 5.71 15.72
#